data_AF-A0A1C6T0N3-F1
#
_entry.id   AF-A0A1C6T0N3-F1
#
_cell.length_a   1.000
_cell.length_b   1.000
_cell.length_c   1.000
_cell.angle_alpha   90.00
_cell.angle_beta   90.00
_cell.angle_gamma   90.00
#
_symmetry.space_group_name_H-M   'P 1'
#
loop_
_entity.id
_entity.type
_entity.pdbx_description
1 polymer ?
#
loop_
_entity_poly.entity_id
_entity_poly.type
_entity_poly.pdbx_seq_one_letter_code
_entity_poly.pdbx_strand_id
1 'polypeptide(L)' 'MKFWWQLAMTYTEVTEAELRQHLSTEKWDAVQDLIDAIRRSPEAIDAWIDAAYRRFPVVQDRGYEAWRPEDRT' A
#
# COMPACT_ATOMS: atom_id res chain seq x y z
N MET A 1 -3.14 9.03 22.44
CA MET A 1 -1.95 8.73 21.63
C MET A 1 -1.68 7.23 21.66
N LYS A 2 -2.06 6.50 20.61
CA LYS A 2 -1.81 5.04 20.46
C LYS A 2 -1.22 4.79 19.06
N PHE A 3 0.04 5.17 18.85
CA PHE A 3 0.78 4.93 17.59
C PHE A 3 2.02 4.04 17.79
N TRP A 4 2.36 3.71 19.03
CA TRP A 4 3.62 3.01 19.36
C TRP A 4 3.60 1.51 19.04
N TRP A 5 2.41 0.87 18.99
CA TRP A 5 2.30 -0.56 18.70
C TRP A 5 2.41 -0.90 17.20
N GLN A 6 2.14 0.04 16.28
CA GLN A 6 2.32 -0.21 14.84
C GLN A 6 3.80 -0.11 14.41
N LEU A 7 4.61 0.66 15.13
CA LEU A 7 6.04 0.82 14.86
C LEU A 7 6.91 -0.24 15.55
N ALA A 8 6.33 -1.01 16.48
CA ALA A 8 6.97 -2.15 17.14
C ALA A 8 6.82 -3.46 16.34
N MET A 9 6.19 -3.42 15.16
CA MET A 9 6.15 -4.54 14.23
C MET A 9 7.54 -4.68 13.60
N THR A 10 8.23 -5.79 13.87
CA THR A 10 9.41 -6.17 13.10
C THR A 10 9.00 -6.41 11.66
N TYR A 11 9.17 -5.39 10.80
CA TYR A 11 9.01 -5.55 9.36
C TYR A 11 10.00 -6.62 8.92
N THR A 12 9.48 -7.79 8.62
CA THR A 12 10.27 -8.87 8.03
C THR A 12 10.38 -8.55 6.56
N GLU A 13 11.59 -8.32 6.08
CA GLU A 13 11.85 -8.24 4.64
C GLU A 13 11.47 -9.57 4.01
N VAL A 14 10.55 -9.53 3.05
CA VAL A 14 10.13 -10.70 2.28
C VAL A 14 10.78 -10.65 0.90
N THR A 15 11.15 -11.81 0.39
CA THR A 15 11.65 -11.93 -0.98
C THR A 15 10.54 -11.69 -2.00
N GLU A 16 10.90 -11.31 -3.22
CA GLU A 16 9.95 -11.20 -4.35
C GLU A 16 9.18 -12.51 -4.58
N ALA A 17 9.84 -13.66 -4.38
CA ALA A 17 9.23 -14.97 -4.53
C ALA A 17 8.16 -15.25 -3.48
N GLU A 18 8.37 -14.80 -2.23
CA GLU A 18 7.37 -14.90 -1.17
C GLU A 18 6.23 -13.91 -1.40
N LEU A 19 6.55 -12.67 -1.78
CA LEU A 19 5.54 -11.66 -2.09
C LEU A 19 4.60 -12.13 -3.22
N ARG A 20 5.15 -12.77 -4.25
CA ARG A 20 4.38 -13.36 -5.37
C ARG A 20 3.38 -14.43 -4.91
N GLN A 21 3.66 -15.17 -3.84
CA GLN A 21 2.74 -16.19 -3.32
C GLN A 21 1.51 -15.59 -2.63
N HIS A 22 1.62 -14.36 -2.13
CA HIS A 22 0.57 -13.69 -1.38
C HIS A 22 -0.25 -12.69 -2.22
N LEU A 23 0.20 -12.37 -3.43
CA LEU A 23 -0.46 -11.43 -4.33
C LEU A 23 -1.20 -12.16 -5.45
N SER A 24 -2.33 -11.58 -5.88
CA SER A 24 -2.90 -11.95 -7.18
C SER A 24 -1.95 -11.50 -8.30
N THR A 25 -2.02 -12.15 -9.47
CA THR A 25 -1.23 -11.77 -10.64
C THR A 25 -1.34 -10.27 -10.96
N GLU A 26 -2.55 -9.73 -10.91
CA GLU A 26 -2.79 -8.30 -11.16
C GLU A 26 -2.09 -7.37 -10.15
N LYS A 27 -2.08 -7.74 -8.86
CA LYS A 27 -1.38 -6.96 -7.83
C LYS A 27 0.14 -7.11 -7.96
N TRP A 28 0.60 -8.31 -8.34
CA TRP A 28 2.00 -8.56 -8.63
C TRP A 28 2.50 -7.68 -9.78
N ASP A 29 1.75 -7.62 -10.88
CA ASP A 29 2.10 -6.78 -12.04
C ASP A 29 2.16 -5.29 -11.64
N ALA A 30 1.20 -4.82 -10.84
CA ALA A 30 1.22 -3.44 -10.34
C ALA A 30 2.44 -3.14 -9.45
N VAL A 31 2.90 -4.11 -8.64
CA VAL A 31 4.14 -3.95 -7.84
C VAL A 31 5.37 -3.86 -8.74
N GLN A 32 5.44 -4.67 -9.80
CA GLN A 32 6.54 -4.60 -10.77
C GLN A 32 6.54 -3.25 -11.50
N ASP A 33 5.36 -2.75 -11.90
CA ASP A 33 5.22 -1.43 -12.51
C ASP A 33 5.69 -0.30 -11.57
N LEU A 34 5.45 -0.43 -10.25
CA LEU A 34 5.94 0.53 -9.27
C LEU A 34 7.47 0.52 -9.18
N ILE A 35 8.08 -0.66 -9.11
CA ILE A 35 9.54 -0.81 -9.05
C ILE A 35 10.18 -0.15 -10.28
N ASP A 36 9.59 -0.35 -11.45
CA ASP A 36 10.05 0.29 -12.68
C ASP A 36 9.82 1.81 -12.69
N ALA A 37 8.71 2.30 -12.14
CA ALA A 37 8.44 3.73 -12.00
C ALA A 37 9.48 4.42 -11.10
N ILE A 38 9.78 3.81 -9.94
CA ILE A 38 10.79 4.30 -8.99
C ILE A 38 12.17 4.45 -9.65
N ARG A 39 12.53 3.52 -10.55
CA ARG A 39 13.81 3.57 -11.29
C ARG A 39 13.85 4.67 -12.35
N ARG A 40 12.70 5.18 -12.82
CA ARG A 40 12.62 6.15 -13.92
C ARG A 40 12.65 7.58 -13.41
N SER A 41 11.63 7.99 -12.65
CA SER A 41 11.51 9.36 -12.13
C SER A 41 10.39 9.51 -11.11
N PRO A 42 10.37 10.61 -10.32
CA PRO A 42 9.26 10.93 -9.44
C PRO A 42 7.90 11.04 -10.16
N GLU A 43 7.87 11.65 -11.35
CA GLU A 43 6.64 11.83 -12.13
C GLU A 43 6.06 10.48 -12.60
N ALA A 44 6.91 9.49 -12.83
CA ALA A 44 6.46 8.14 -13.14
C ALA A 44 5.79 7.46 -11.93
N ILE A 45 6.25 7.76 -10.71
CA ILE A 45 5.62 7.30 -9.47
C ILE A 45 4.23 7.92 -9.33
N ASP A 46 4.10 9.23 -9.56
CA ASP A 46 2.80 9.92 -9.50
C ASP A 46 1.80 9.33 -10.50
N ALA A 47 2.24 9.10 -11.75
CA ALA A 47 1.42 8.46 -12.77
C ALA A 47 0.99 7.03 -12.38
N TRP A 48 1.88 6.28 -11.73
CA TRP A 48 1.57 4.96 -11.20
C TRP A 48 0.53 5.03 -10.07
N ILE A 49 0.66 5.98 -9.14
CA ILE A 49 -0.29 6.17 -8.03
C ILE A 49 -1.70 6.43 -8.56
N ASP A 50 -1.84 7.34 -9.53
CA ASP A 50 -3.13 7.65 -10.16
C ASP A 50 -3.75 6.43 -10.84
N ALA A 51 -2.93 5.60 -11.51
CA ALA A 51 -3.38 4.36 -12.13
C ALA A 51 -3.82 3.33 -11.08
N ALA A 52 -3.04 3.16 -10.01
CA ALA A 52 -3.31 2.21 -8.93
C ALA A 52 -4.63 2.54 -8.20
N TYR A 53 -4.88 3.81 -7.89
CA TYR A 53 -6.13 4.25 -7.26
C TYR A 53 -7.38 3.95 -8.09
N ARG A 54 -7.28 4.05 -9.42
CA ARG A 54 -8.40 3.73 -10.32
C ARG A 54 -8.60 2.22 -10.46
N ARG A 55 -7.51 1.45 -10.39
CA ARG A 55 -7.52 0.01 -10.65
C ARG A 55 -7.89 -0.82 -9.43
N PHE A 56 -7.41 -0.43 -8.26
CA PHE A 56 -7.62 -1.17 -7.03
C PHE A 56 -8.59 -0.41 -6.12
N PRO A 57 -9.73 -1.02 -5.72
CA PRO A 57 -10.63 -0.37 -4.79
C PRO A 57 -9.90 -0.11 -3.48
N VAL A 58 -9.94 1.14 -3.01
CA VAL A 58 -9.39 1.51 -1.71
C VAL A 58 -10.18 0.74 -0.66
N VAL A 59 -9.51 -0.17 0.04
CA VAL A 59 -10.08 -0.81 1.21
C VAL A 59 -10.07 0.24 2.32
N GLN A 60 -11.26 0.74 2.68
CA GLN A 60 -11.41 1.57 3.86
C GLN A 60 -11.08 0.72 5.08
N ASP A 61 -10.01 1.09 5.78
CA ASP A 61 -9.63 0.42 7.01
C ASP A 61 -10.72 0.67 8.06
N ARG A 62 -11.45 -0.39 8.44
CA ARG A 62 -12.51 -0.29 9.45
C ARG A 62 -11.99 0.22 10.80
N GLY A 63 -10.69 0.02 11.07
CA GLY A 63 -10.02 0.57 12.26
C GLY A 63 -9.86 2.08 12.20
N TYR A 64 -9.55 2.64 11.03
CA TYR A 64 -9.46 4.08 10.77
C TYR A 64 -10.82 4.77 10.86
N GLU A 65 -11.87 4.17 10.27
CA GLU A 65 -13.24 4.70 10.38
C GLU A 65 -13.71 4.76 11.84
N ALA A 66 -13.47 3.70 12.61
CA ALA A 66 -13.80 3.66 14.04
C ALA A 66 -13.00 4.67 14.90
N TRP A 67 -11.90 5.22 14.37
CA TRP A 67 -11.08 6.23 15.04
C TRP A 67 -11.33 7.65 14.53
N ARG A 68 -12.17 7.84 13.50
CA ARG A 68 -12.34 9.13 12.83
C ARG A 68 -12.84 10.20 13.82
N PRO A 69 -12.14 11.34 13.97
CA PRO A 69 -12.42 12.33 15.01
C PRO A 69 -13.76 13.08 14.82
N GLU A 70 -14.40 12.94 13.66
CA GLU A 70 -15.67 13.59 13.31
C GLU A 70 -16.89 12.99 14.04
N ASP A 71 -16.78 11.77 14.58
CA ASP A 71 -17.86 11.09 15.32
C ASP A 71 -17.75 11.29 16.85
N ARG A 72 -16.88 12.19 17.32
CA ARG A 72 -16.85 12.67 18.71
C ARG A 72 -17.31 14.13 18.80
N THR A 73 -18.58 14.36 18.52
CA THR A 73 -19.28 15.57 18.99
C THR A 73 -20.66 15.19 19.49
#